data_AF-A0AA46T913-F1
#
_entry.id   AF-A0AA46T913-F1
#
_cell.length_a   1.000
_cell.length_b   1.000
_cell.length_c   1.000
_cell.angle_alpha   90.00
_cell.angle_beta   90.00
_cell.angle_gamma   90.00
#
_symmetry.space_group_name_H-M   'P 1'
#
loop_
_entity.id
_entity.type
_entity.pdbx_description
1 polymer ?
#
loop_
_entity_poly.entity_id
_entity_poly.type
_entity_poly.pdbx_seq_one_letter_code
_entity_poly.pdbx_strand_id
1 'polypeptide(L)'
;MRKHILIMSASVLLAACGQQYSVAIDGMASQTVSDIACKNQQLEEKLYDGLKSYLIEQKSIPTATELKAAMKTHVDQLAQDNPRMTSSQVAKLQDDLDSLVDSLLSEAPQGERVETPEQLLGLLSGIDVGDRSTTFRAYIQDRVRNDFNQLSVTVNSMDLSCSNTESASATPTNEDGSTSAAAAPTPQIEANPDYAYHRRQALAAGVPLAVFGERWALATAYQSCNSLEIPALDNTVPDIKGIAITGKHSDGVGNKRSIASLTQVQATHPYLNQVSTYGSGCFNVRQNPLIYDYGGKPYATTSKTSPIDLFKNSGDGTSVLGIDCSGYVYTSMATAGLRLKEGRSLKASDSWAWGSTSYVEPAKNGLTCLSKITVTPAMSLQAGDIVAVPGHVIIIDKVGADPFGIANAQAASDCSKLTSDGFDFTVAQSSPSKEGVGINHSLAKDYLPTSEKMQAGLQKYAYYACLAKFNAKNYTPSLGTLSVVRHKGTKACTDTRVVLSRESCIQSCSSSAFTQ
;
A
#
# COMPACT_ATOMS: atom_id res chain seq x y z
N MET A 1 -17.96 -32.68 -55.50
CA MET A 1 -17.67 -31.24 -55.30
C MET A 1 -17.98 -30.87 -53.85
N ARG A 2 -17.17 -29.96 -53.28
CA ARG A 2 -17.17 -29.40 -51.90
C ARG A 2 -16.34 -30.16 -50.86
N LYS A 3 -15.09 -29.66 -50.76
CA LYS A 3 -14.05 -29.93 -49.77
C LYS A 3 -14.25 -29.10 -48.50
N HIS A 4 -13.68 -29.64 -47.44
CA HIS A 4 -13.39 -29.11 -46.12
C HIS A 4 -12.94 -27.64 -46.07
N ILE A 5 -13.63 -26.82 -45.26
CA ILE A 5 -13.09 -25.61 -44.61
C ILE A 5 -13.91 -25.41 -43.33
N LEU A 6 -13.42 -25.83 -42.15
CA LEU A 6 -13.75 -25.18 -40.86
C LEU A 6 -12.95 -25.71 -39.65
N ILE A 7 -11.63 -25.90 -39.72
CA ILE A 7 -10.82 -26.15 -38.51
C ILE A 7 -9.45 -25.49 -38.70
N MET A 8 -9.35 -24.16 -38.57
CA MET A 8 -8.04 -23.47 -38.49
C MET A 8 -8.06 -22.12 -37.75
N SER A 9 -9.08 -21.85 -36.93
CA SER A 9 -9.21 -20.54 -36.26
C SER A 9 -9.00 -20.58 -34.74
N ALA A 10 -8.95 -21.76 -34.12
CA ALA A 10 -8.76 -21.92 -32.67
C ALA A 10 -7.27 -22.04 -32.24
N SER A 11 -6.39 -22.51 -33.14
CA SER A 11 -4.97 -22.73 -32.83
C SER A 11 -4.12 -21.45 -32.87
N VAL A 12 -4.57 -20.41 -33.59
CA VAL A 12 -3.84 -19.14 -33.74
C VAL A 12 -3.97 -18.25 -32.49
N LEU A 13 -5.10 -18.30 -31.79
CA LEU A 13 -5.32 -17.54 -30.55
C LEU A 13 -4.55 -18.13 -29.34
N LEU A 14 -4.37 -19.45 -29.28
CA LEU A 14 -3.56 -20.10 -28.23
C LEU A 14 -2.05 -19.88 -28.41
N ALA A 15 -1.58 -19.84 -29.66
CA ALA A 15 -0.17 -19.56 -29.96
C ALA A 15 0.24 -18.12 -29.59
N ALA A 16 -0.65 -17.14 -29.81
CA ALA A 16 -0.39 -15.75 -29.49
C ALA A 16 -0.26 -15.50 -27.97
N CYS A 17 -1.11 -16.12 -27.15
CA CYS A 17 -1.00 -16.01 -25.69
C CYS A 17 0.28 -16.69 -25.17
N GLY A 18 0.60 -17.90 -25.67
CA GLY A 18 1.83 -18.63 -25.29
C GLY A 18 3.11 -17.85 -25.60
N GLN A 19 3.14 -17.15 -26.73
CA GLN A 19 4.29 -16.35 -27.16
C GLN A 19 4.47 -15.07 -26.31
N GLN A 20 3.39 -14.50 -25.78
CA GLN A 20 3.48 -13.32 -24.91
C GLN A 20 4.00 -13.68 -23.52
N TYR A 21 3.59 -14.83 -22.97
CA TYR A 21 4.10 -15.29 -21.66
C TYR A 21 5.59 -15.62 -21.69
N SER A 22 6.05 -16.31 -22.73
CA SER A 22 7.47 -16.69 -22.86
C SER A 22 8.37 -15.46 -22.98
N VAL A 23 7.95 -14.43 -23.71
CA VAL A 23 8.70 -13.16 -23.84
C VAL A 23 8.81 -12.43 -22.50
N ALA A 24 7.76 -12.42 -21.68
CA ALA A 24 7.79 -11.77 -20.37
C ALA A 24 8.72 -12.48 -19.37
N ILE A 25 8.67 -13.81 -19.32
CA ILE A 25 9.57 -14.62 -18.47
C ILE A 25 11.03 -14.46 -18.93
N ASP A 26 11.27 -14.51 -20.24
CA ASP A 26 12.60 -14.36 -20.83
C ASP A 26 13.19 -12.97 -20.53
N GLY A 27 12.41 -11.90 -20.72
CA GLY A 27 12.85 -10.53 -20.41
C GLY A 27 13.22 -10.34 -18.93
N MET A 28 12.44 -10.89 -18.01
CA MET A 28 12.74 -10.87 -16.58
C MET A 28 14.02 -11.65 -16.25
N ALA A 29 14.18 -12.86 -16.81
CA ALA A 29 15.37 -13.68 -16.60
C ALA A 29 16.62 -12.96 -17.14
N SER A 30 16.53 -12.38 -18.34
CA SER A 30 17.59 -11.59 -18.96
C SER A 30 18.01 -10.41 -18.08
N GLN A 31 17.06 -9.61 -17.60
CA GLN A 31 17.35 -8.46 -16.75
C GLN A 31 17.96 -8.86 -15.41
N THR A 32 17.49 -9.96 -14.82
CA THR A 32 18.01 -10.48 -13.54
C THR A 32 19.46 -10.97 -13.69
N VAL A 33 19.75 -11.75 -14.74
CA VAL A 33 21.09 -12.29 -14.99
C VAL A 33 22.06 -11.21 -15.48
N SER A 34 21.60 -10.23 -16.27
CA SER A 34 22.41 -9.08 -16.67
C SER A 34 22.91 -8.29 -15.45
N ASP A 35 22.10 -8.15 -14.39
CA ASP A 35 22.53 -7.47 -13.17
C ASP A 35 23.57 -8.24 -12.35
N ILE A 36 23.60 -9.57 -12.48
CA ILE A 36 24.66 -10.41 -11.91
C ILE A 36 26.00 -10.03 -12.55
N ALA A 37 26.03 -9.91 -13.88
CA ALA A 37 27.23 -9.55 -14.63
C ALA A 37 27.79 -8.20 -14.18
N CYS A 38 26.90 -7.24 -13.92
CA CYS A 38 27.28 -5.87 -13.59
C CYS A 38 27.44 -5.62 -12.08
N LYS A 39 27.19 -6.62 -11.23
CA LYS A 39 27.29 -6.53 -9.76
C LYS A 39 26.54 -5.31 -9.17
N ASN A 40 25.45 -4.90 -9.82
CA ASN A 40 24.81 -3.59 -9.60
C ASN A 40 24.02 -3.45 -8.29
N GLN A 41 24.11 -4.39 -7.34
CA GLN A 41 23.32 -4.43 -6.09
C GLN A 41 21.79 -4.29 -6.29
N GLN A 42 21.29 -4.42 -7.52
CA GLN A 42 19.88 -4.22 -7.91
C GLN A 42 19.15 -5.51 -8.26
N LEU A 43 19.85 -6.66 -8.21
CA LEU A 43 19.28 -7.97 -8.56
C LEU A 43 17.98 -8.29 -7.80
N GLU A 44 17.95 -8.04 -6.48
CA GLU A 44 16.78 -8.29 -5.64
C GLU A 44 15.59 -7.42 -6.11
N GLU A 45 15.84 -6.13 -6.34
CA GLU A 45 14.81 -5.19 -6.83
C GLU A 45 14.28 -5.63 -8.21
N LYS A 46 15.15 -5.98 -9.15
CA LYS A 46 14.75 -6.38 -10.51
C LYS A 46 13.98 -7.70 -10.53
N LEU A 47 14.37 -8.69 -9.74
CA LEU A 47 13.65 -9.95 -9.66
C LEU A 47 12.23 -9.73 -9.12
N TYR A 48 12.10 -8.99 -8.01
CA TYR A 48 10.78 -8.69 -7.46
C TYR A 48 9.96 -7.86 -8.42
N ASP A 49 10.51 -6.79 -9.00
CA ASP A 49 9.78 -5.93 -9.92
C ASP A 49 9.38 -6.70 -11.20
N GLY A 50 10.22 -7.59 -11.71
CA GLY A 50 9.90 -8.48 -12.84
C GLY A 50 8.75 -9.45 -12.53
N LEU A 51 8.81 -10.16 -11.40
CA LEU A 51 7.75 -11.08 -10.98
C LEU A 51 6.43 -10.35 -10.74
N LYS A 52 6.46 -9.22 -10.03
CA LYS A 52 5.26 -8.41 -9.78
C LYS A 52 4.67 -7.85 -11.08
N SER A 53 5.50 -7.34 -12.00
CA SER A 53 5.05 -6.88 -13.31
C SER A 53 4.40 -8.01 -14.11
N TYR A 54 5.00 -9.20 -14.13
CA TYR A 54 4.42 -10.37 -14.78
C TYR A 54 3.02 -10.66 -14.24
N LEU A 55 2.84 -10.71 -12.91
CA LEU A 55 1.54 -10.99 -12.29
C LEU A 55 0.50 -9.91 -12.61
N ILE A 56 0.91 -8.64 -12.67
CA ILE A 56 0.03 -7.51 -12.99
C ILE A 56 -0.41 -7.56 -14.46
N GLU A 57 0.51 -7.84 -15.37
CA GLU A 57 0.29 -7.72 -16.82
C GLU A 57 -0.30 -8.98 -17.45
N GLN A 58 0.24 -10.14 -17.05
CA GLN A 58 -0.10 -11.43 -17.66
C GLN A 58 -1.31 -12.09 -17.00
N LYS A 59 -1.67 -11.66 -15.78
CA LYS A 59 -2.80 -12.21 -15.02
C LYS A 59 -2.75 -13.74 -14.90
N SER A 60 -1.53 -14.27 -14.79
CA SER A 60 -1.23 -15.70 -14.64
C SER A 60 -0.08 -15.88 -13.66
N ILE A 61 0.02 -17.05 -13.03
CA ILE A 61 1.14 -17.40 -12.16
C ILE A 61 2.24 -18.03 -13.04
N PRO A 62 3.48 -17.48 -13.05
CA PRO A 62 4.58 -18.10 -13.77
C PRO A 62 5.00 -19.39 -13.07
N THR A 63 5.34 -20.44 -13.81
CA THR A 63 5.84 -21.67 -13.17
C THR A 63 7.31 -21.53 -12.80
N ALA A 64 7.72 -22.16 -11.69
CA ALA A 64 9.13 -22.24 -11.32
C ALA A 64 9.98 -22.86 -12.44
N THR A 65 9.47 -23.90 -13.11
CA THR A 65 10.16 -24.58 -14.21
C THR A 65 10.46 -23.65 -15.39
N GLU A 66 9.49 -22.83 -15.82
CA GLU A 66 9.67 -21.89 -16.93
C GLU A 66 10.71 -20.81 -16.58
N LEU A 67 10.63 -20.24 -15.38
CA LEU A 67 11.58 -19.23 -14.95
C LEU A 67 13.00 -19.77 -14.81
N LYS A 68 13.17 -20.98 -14.25
CA LYS A 68 14.47 -21.66 -14.15
C LYS A 68 15.07 -21.94 -15.54
N ALA A 69 14.26 -22.41 -16.49
CA ALA A 69 14.71 -22.66 -17.85
C ALA A 69 15.15 -21.38 -18.56
N ALA A 70 14.41 -20.28 -18.37
CA ALA A 70 14.80 -18.97 -18.90
C ALA A 70 16.09 -18.46 -18.24
N MET A 71 16.19 -18.52 -16.91
CA MET A 71 17.41 -18.13 -16.19
C MET A 71 18.62 -18.95 -16.65
N LYS A 72 18.45 -20.27 -16.86
CA LYS A 72 19.50 -21.14 -17.39
C LYS A 72 20.00 -20.68 -18.75
N THR A 73 19.10 -20.30 -19.65
CA THR A 73 19.46 -19.80 -20.98
C THR A 73 20.35 -18.56 -20.86
N HIS A 74 20.00 -17.62 -19.98
CA HIS A 74 20.78 -16.39 -19.77
C HIS A 74 22.06 -16.61 -18.98
N VAL A 75 22.13 -17.58 -18.06
CA VAL A 75 23.37 -17.98 -17.39
C VAL A 75 24.34 -18.63 -18.37
N ASP A 76 23.85 -19.49 -19.27
CA ASP A 76 24.66 -20.10 -20.32
C ASP A 76 25.20 -19.01 -21.28
N GLN A 77 24.39 -17.99 -21.61
CA GLN A 77 24.85 -16.83 -22.39
C GLN A 77 25.90 -16.01 -21.63
N LEU A 78 25.67 -15.73 -20.34
CA LEU A 78 26.63 -15.02 -19.49
C LEU A 78 27.99 -15.71 -19.45
N ALA A 79 28.00 -17.05 -19.40
CA ALA A 79 29.21 -17.87 -19.42
C ALA A 79 29.94 -17.80 -20.77
N GLN A 80 29.21 -17.74 -21.88
CA GLN A 80 29.80 -17.52 -23.21
C GLN A 80 30.47 -16.15 -23.32
N ASP A 81 29.81 -15.12 -22.78
CA ASP A 81 30.34 -13.75 -22.77
C ASP A 81 31.49 -13.56 -21.77
N ASN A 82 31.62 -14.48 -20.80
CA ASN A 82 32.67 -14.47 -19.79
C ASN A 82 33.45 -15.80 -19.77
N PRO A 83 34.38 -16.02 -20.72
CA PRO A 83 35.12 -17.28 -20.87
C PRO A 83 35.98 -17.70 -19.66
N ARG A 84 36.15 -16.81 -18.68
CA ARG A 84 36.84 -17.08 -17.41
C ARG A 84 35.96 -17.83 -16.40
N MET A 85 34.65 -17.88 -16.61
CA MET A 85 33.74 -18.65 -15.75
C MET A 85 34.02 -20.14 -15.91
N THR A 86 34.37 -20.79 -14.81
CA THR A 86 34.51 -22.26 -14.78
C THR A 86 33.15 -22.94 -14.82
N SER A 87 33.07 -24.17 -15.33
CA SER A 87 31.82 -24.94 -15.31
C SER A 87 31.24 -25.13 -13.91
N SER A 88 32.11 -25.20 -12.88
CA SER A 88 31.67 -25.25 -11.48
C SER A 88 31.02 -23.94 -11.01
N GLN A 89 31.51 -22.78 -11.47
CA GLN A 89 30.91 -21.48 -11.18
C GLN A 89 29.57 -21.32 -11.89
N VAL A 90 29.46 -21.75 -13.15
CA VAL A 90 28.20 -21.73 -13.90
C VAL A 90 27.15 -22.60 -13.21
N ALA A 91 27.50 -23.84 -12.86
CA ALA A 91 26.61 -24.75 -12.14
C ALA A 91 26.17 -24.17 -10.78
N LYS A 92 27.12 -23.64 -10.01
CA LYS A 92 26.82 -23.04 -8.69
C LYS A 92 25.91 -21.80 -8.81
N LEU A 93 26.12 -20.96 -9.83
CA LEU A 93 25.24 -19.82 -10.10
C LEU A 93 23.82 -20.27 -10.42
N GLN A 94 23.69 -21.29 -11.27
CA GLN A 94 22.40 -21.86 -11.62
C GLN A 94 21.70 -22.43 -10.39
N ASP A 95 22.39 -23.20 -9.56
CA ASP A 95 21.83 -23.81 -8.35
C ASP A 95 21.31 -22.75 -7.37
N ASP A 96 22.04 -21.64 -7.19
CA ASP A 96 21.63 -20.55 -6.31
C ASP A 96 20.40 -19.79 -6.85
N LEU A 97 20.33 -19.57 -8.16
CA LEU A 97 19.15 -19.00 -8.81
C LEU A 97 17.94 -19.94 -8.73
N ASP A 98 18.14 -21.24 -8.95
CA ASP A 98 17.09 -22.25 -8.86
C ASP A 98 16.52 -22.33 -7.43
N SER A 99 17.38 -22.28 -6.40
CA SER A 99 16.95 -22.24 -5.00
C SER A 99 16.09 -21.01 -4.71
N LEU A 100 16.51 -19.83 -5.20
CA LEU A 100 15.76 -18.60 -5.04
C LEU A 100 14.39 -18.66 -5.74
N VAL A 101 14.34 -19.21 -6.96
CA VAL A 101 13.09 -19.40 -7.70
C VAL A 101 12.18 -20.39 -6.97
N ASP A 102 12.71 -21.49 -6.42
CA ASP A 102 11.91 -22.43 -5.64
C ASP A 102 11.33 -21.79 -4.38
N SER A 103 12.13 -21.02 -3.65
CA SER A 103 11.65 -20.30 -2.47
C SER A 103 10.50 -19.35 -2.82
N LEU A 104 10.58 -18.62 -3.95
CA LEU A 104 9.58 -17.61 -4.33
C LEU A 104 8.34 -18.18 -5.06
N LEU A 105 8.50 -19.17 -5.93
CA LEU A 105 7.45 -19.67 -6.83
C LEU A 105 6.96 -21.09 -6.52
N SER A 106 7.63 -21.81 -5.60
CA SER A 106 7.22 -23.16 -5.18
C SER A 106 6.84 -23.18 -3.69
N GLU A 107 7.79 -22.85 -2.81
CA GLU A 107 7.63 -23.00 -1.36
C GLU A 107 6.72 -21.92 -0.76
N ALA A 108 6.98 -20.63 -1.05
CA ALA A 108 6.14 -19.54 -0.54
C ALA A 108 4.66 -19.70 -0.95
N PRO A 109 4.33 -19.93 -2.25
CA PRO A 109 2.95 -20.07 -2.68
C PRO A 109 2.26 -21.29 -2.08
N GLN A 110 2.98 -22.41 -1.91
CA GLN A 110 2.45 -23.62 -1.27
C GLN A 110 2.11 -23.37 0.21
N GLY A 111 2.99 -22.71 0.97
CA GLY A 111 2.78 -22.48 2.40
C GLY A 111 1.64 -21.51 2.72
N GLU A 112 1.37 -20.56 1.83
CA GLU A 112 0.25 -19.60 1.96
C GLU A 112 -0.99 -19.99 1.13
N ARG A 113 -0.97 -21.17 0.49
CA ARG A 113 -2.09 -21.70 -0.33
C ARG A 113 -2.55 -20.71 -1.40
N VAL A 114 -1.58 -20.18 -2.15
CA VAL A 114 -1.84 -19.26 -3.25
C VAL A 114 -2.52 -19.99 -4.41
N GLU A 115 -3.65 -19.48 -4.86
CA GLU A 115 -4.46 -20.02 -5.96
C GLU A 115 -4.57 -19.03 -7.14
N THR A 116 -4.29 -17.75 -6.91
CA THR A 116 -4.51 -16.66 -7.87
C THR A 116 -3.27 -15.77 -8.03
N PRO A 117 -3.09 -15.13 -9.21
CA PRO A 117 -2.00 -14.17 -9.43
C PRO A 117 -1.97 -13.04 -8.40
N GLU A 118 -3.14 -12.56 -7.96
CA GLU A 118 -3.27 -11.49 -6.98
C GLU A 118 -2.84 -11.91 -5.57
N GLN A 119 -3.14 -13.14 -5.17
CA GLN A 119 -2.61 -13.70 -3.92
C GLN A 119 -1.08 -13.81 -3.97
N LEU A 120 -0.53 -14.25 -5.11
CA LEU A 120 0.92 -14.32 -5.29
C LEU A 120 1.54 -12.92 -5.28
N LEU A 121 0.90 -11.94 -5.92
CA LEU A 121 1.35 -10.55 -5.93
C LEU A 121 1.42 -9.98 -4.51
N GLY A 122 0.39 -10.20 -3.70
CA GLY A 122 0.36 -9.79 -2.29
C GLY A 122 1.45 -10.49 -1.48
N LEU A 123 1.63 -11.80 -1.67
CA LEU A 123 2.68 -12.57 -0.99
C LEU A 123 4.09 -12.06 -1.35
N LEU A 124 4.42 -11.97 -2.65
CA LEU A 124 5.72 -11.51 -3.10
C LEU A 124 5.99 -10.05 -2.69
N SER A 125 4.97 -9.19 -2.72
CA SER A 125 5.09 -7.81 -2.24
C SER A 125 5.39 -7.76 -0.74
N GLY A 126 4.72 -8.60 0.07
CA GLY A 126 5.01 -8.77 1.48
C GLY A 126 6.44 -9.29 1.72
N ILE A 127 6.91 -10.24 0.90
CA ILE A 127 8.27 -10.76 1.02
C ILE A 127 9.29 -9.65 0.72
N ASP A 128 9.14 -8.96 -0.41
CA ASP A 128 9.99 -7.85 -0.88
C ASP A 128 10.18 -6.75 0.18
N VAL A 129 9.10 -6.36 0.87
CA VAL A 129 9.20 -5.33 1.91
C VAL A 129 9.70 -5.84 3.26
N GLY A 130 9.86 -7.15 3.44
CA GLY A 130 10.30 -7.74 4.69
C GLY A 130 9.20 -7.98 5.71
N ASP A 131 7.95 -8.22 5.28
CA ASP A 131 6.86 -8.57 6.17
C ASP A 131 7.10 -9.92 6.86
N ARG A 132 6.87 -9.93 8.18
CA ARG A 132 7.06 -11.08 9.09
C ARG A 132 5.83 -11.35 9.95
N SER A 133 4.65 -10.88 9.54
CA SER A 133 3.44 -10.87 10.37
C SER A 133 2.89 -12.25 10.75
N THR A 134 3.34 -13.32 10.10
CA THR A 134 2.98 -14.71 10.43
C THR A 134 4.23 -15.55 10.63
N THR A 135 4.11 -16.69 11.33
CA THR A 135 5.22 -17.63 11.52
C THR A 135 5.79 -18.10 10.18
N PHE A 136 4.94 -18.40 9.21
CA PHE A 136 5.37 -18.81 7.88
C PHE A 136 6.06 -17.66 7.14
N ARG A 137 5.54 -16.43 7.21
CA ARG A 137 6.20 -15.26 6.62
C ARG A 137 7.57 -15.00 7.23
N ALA A 138 7.73 -15.12 8.55
CA ALA A 138 9.03 -15.00 9.18
C ALA A 138 10.02 -16.06 8.68
N TYR A 139 9.57 -17.32 8.53
CA TYR A 139 10.38 -18.41 8.00
C TYR A 139 10.79 -18.17 6.54
N ILE A 140 9.84 -17.84 5.65
CA ILE A 140 10.13 -17.67 4.22
C ILE A 140 11.02 -16.44 3.97
N GLN A 141 10.91 -15.41 4.81
CA GLN A 141 11.84 -14.27 4.80
C GLN A 141 13.27 -14.70 5.08
N ASP A 142 13.48 -15.53 6.11
CA ASP A 142 14.81 -16.01 6.48
C ASP A 142 15.38 -16.93 5.37
N ARG A 143 14.53 -17.76 4.77
CA ARG A 143 14.85 -18.62 3.63
C ARG A 143 15.30 -17.80 2.41
N VAL A 144 14.46 -16.89 1.93
CA VAL A 144 14.74 -16.05 0.75
C VAL A 144 15.96 -15.15 0.99
N ARG A 145 16.11 -14.57 2.19
CA ARG A 145 17.31 -13.79 2.52
C ARG A 145 18.57 -14.65 2.49
N ASN A 146 18.50 -15.89 2.95
CA ASN A 146 19.62 -16.82 2.84
C ASN A 146 19.96 -17.13 1.38
N ASP A 147 18.96 -17.37 0.52
CA ASP A 147 19.19 -17.61 -0.91
C ASP A 147 19.86 -16.40 -1.60
N PHE A 148 19.39 -15.17 -1.34
CA PHE A 148 20.06 -13.97 -1.83
C PHE A 148 21.50 -13.83 -1.30
N ASN A 149 21.75 -14.17 -0.04
CA ASN A 149 23.10 -14.12 0.53
C ASN A 149 24.03 -15.15 -0.14
N GLN A 150 23.56 -16.38 -0.37
CA GLN A 150 24.34 -17.40 -1.09
C GLN A 150 24.63 -16.97 -2.53
N LEU A 151 23.62 -16.47 -3.24
CA LEU A 151 23.78 -15.93 -4.59
C LEU A 151 24.81 -14.80 -4.60
N SER A 152 24.75 -13.88 -3.64
CA SER A 152 25.72 -12.78 -3.51
C SER A 152 27.15 -13.29 -3.29
N VAL A 153 27.34 -14.29 -2.41
CA VAL A 153 28.66 -14.92 -2.19
C VAL A 153 29.18 -15.54 -3.48
N THR A 154 28.33 -16.29 -4.19
CA THR A 154 28.66 -16.93 -5.47
C THR A 154 29.06 -15.90 -6.51
N VAL A 155 28.27 -14.85 -6.74
CA VAL A 155 28.55 -13.78 -7.71
C VAL A 155 29.83 -12.99 -7.35
N ASN A 156 30.06 -12.73 -6.07
CA ASN A 156 31.25 -12.02 -5.62
C ASN A 156 32.55 -12.83 -5.81
N SER A 157 32.45 -14.16 -5.86
CA SER A 157 33.59 -15.04 -6.16
C SER A 157 33.98 -15.08 -7.65
N MET A 158 33.18 -14.47 -8.53
CA MET A 158 33.37 -14.50 -9.98
C MET A 158 34.00 -13.20 -10.50
N ASP A 159 34.91 -13.33 -11.48
CA ASP A 159 35.46 -12.23 -12.27
C ASP A 159 34.62 -12.04 -13.54
N LEU A 160 33.51 -11.31 -13.41
CA LEU A 160 32.56 -11.06 -14.48
C LEU A 160 32.86 -9.71 -15.13
N SER A 161 32.83 -9.69 -16.46
CA SER A 161 32.83 -8.48 -17.28
C SER A 161 31.40 -8.11 -17.67
N CYS A 162 31.09 -6.82 -17.53
CA CYS A 162 29.77 -6.26 -17.86
C CYS A 162 29.89 -5.47 -19.17
N SER A 163 29.22 -5.95 -20.21
CA SER A 163 29.15 -5.32 -21.54
C SER A 163 27.93 -4.40 -21.63
N ASN A 164 27.74 -3.48 -20.68
CA ASN A 164 26.64 -2.51 -20.77
C ASN A 164 26.97 -1.47 -21.86
N THR A 165 26.59 -1.78 -23.10
CA THR A 165 26.52 -0.81 -24.19
C THR A 165 25.13 -0.18 -24.18
N GLU A 166 24.77 0.51 -23.11
CA GLU A 166 23.73 1.53 -23.17
C GLU A 166 24.43 2.88 -23.27
N SER A 167 24.30 3.50 -24.45
CA SER A 167 24.88 4.80 -24.76
C SER A 167 24.34 5.86 -23.81
N ALA A 168 25.16 6.26 -22.85
CA ALA A 168 24.99 7.50 -22.11
C ALA A 168 25.18 8.68 -23.08
N SER A 169 24.08 9.15 -23.69
CA SER A 169 24.04 10.52 -24.22
C SER A 169 23.58 11.45 -23.10
N ALA A 170 24.52 11.81 -22.24
CA ALA A 170 24.40 12.98 -21.38
C ALA A 170 25.44 14.00 -21.87
N THR A 171 25.01 14.94 -22.69
CA THR A 171 25.78 16.15 -22.96
C THR A 171 25.62 17.08 -21.76
N PRO A 172 26.70 17.51 -21.08
CA PRO A 172 26.63 18.56 -20.10
C PRO A 172 26.78 19.91 -20.83
N THR A 173 25.75 20.73 -20.83
CA THR A 173 25.89 22.16 -21.13
C THR A 173 26.02 22.91 -19.81
N ASN A 174 27.24 23.35 -19.53
CA ASN A 174 27.54 24.43 -18.61
C ASN A 174 27.08 25.75 -19.23
N GLU A 175 26.33 26.57 -18.50
CA GLU A 175 26.42 28.03 -18.62
C GLU A 175 26.49 28.63 -17.22
N ASP A 176 27.59 29.35 -17.01
CA ASP A 176 27.88 30.19 -15.85
C ASP A 176 27.16 31.55 -16.00
N GLY A 177 26.77 32.12 -14.84
CA GLY A 177 26.77 33.58 -14.66
C GLY A 177 25.43 34.23 -14.35
N SER A 178 25.19 34.51 -13.05
CA SER A 178 25.12 35.89 -12.52
C SER A 178 24.41 35.92 -11.17
N THR A 179 25.15 36.30 -10.14
CA THR A 179 24.64 36.64 -8.80
C THR A 179 23.99 38.02 -8.81
N SER A 180 22.71 38.08 -8.45
CA SER A 180 22.04 39.30 -8.00
C SER A 180 21.24 38.98 -6.74
N ALA A 181 21.66 39.54 -5.61
CA ALA A 181 20.88 39.55 -4.38
C ALA A 181 19.62 40.40 -4.58
N ALA A 182 18.44 39.79 -4.41
CA ALA A 182 17.17 40.50 -4.40
C ALA A 182 16.28 39.98 -3.26
N ALA A 183 15.50 40.91 -2.73
CA ALA A 183 14.85 40.93 -1.42
C ALA A 183 13.87 39.78 -1.13
N ALA A 184 13.62 39.56 0.16
CA ALA A 184 12.62 38.64 0.68
C ALA A 184 11.25 38.82 -0.01
N PRO A 185 10.64 37.76 -0.56
CA PRO A 185 9.33 37.87 -1.17
C PRO A 185 8.24 37.91 -0.11
N THR A 186 7.49 38.99 -0.10
CA THR A 186 6.14 39.08 0.47
C THR A 186 5.27 37.97 -0.15
N PRO A 187 4.38 37.28 0.60
CA PRO A 187 3.61 36.17 0.06
C PRO A 187 2.68 36.63 -1.07
N GLN A 188 3.00 36.30 -2.31
CA GLN A 188 2.04 36.32 -3.41
C GLN A 188 1.20 35.05 -3.34
N ILE A 189 -0.12 35.22 -3.37
CA ILE A 189 -1.09 34.13 -3.53
C ILE A 189 -0.90 33.57 -4.94
N GLU A 190 -0.34 32.36 -5.06
CA GLU A 190 -0.19 31.67 -6.35
C GLU A 190 -1.56 31.39 -6.97
N ALA A 191 -1.73 31.76 -8.25
CA ALA A 191 -3.00 31.72 -8.97
C ALA A 191 -3.50 30.30 -9.32
N ASN A 192 -2.81 29.24 -8.89
CA ASN A 192 -3.28 27.86 -9.03
C ASN A 192 -2.68 26.99 -7.90
N PRO A 193 -3.44 26.72 -6.82
CA PRO A 193 -2.93 25.95 -5.70
C PRO A 193 -2.67 24.50 -6.13
N ASP A 194 -1.43 24.03 -5.98
CA ASP A 194 -1.04 22.66 -6.26
C ASP A 194 -0.98 21.81 -4.98
N TYR A 195 -0.57 20.54 -5.10
CA TYR A 195 -0.35 19.66 -3.95
C TYR A 195 0.59 20.29 -2.92
N ALA A 196 1.69 20.90 -3.37
CA ALA A 196 2.71 21.45 -2.49
C ALA A 196 2.18 22.65 -1.71
N TYR A 197 1.36 23.49 -2.34
CA TYR A 197 0.64 24.58 -1.70
C TYR A 197 -0.27 24.06 -0.58
N HIS A 198 -1.16 23.11 -0.88
CA HIS A 198 -2.08 22.54 0.12
C HIS A 198 -1.36 21.88 1.28
N ARG A 199 -0.31 21.11 0.98
CA ARG A 199 0.55 20.50 1.99
C ARG A 199 1.18 21.56 2.91
N ARG A 200 1.70 22.66 2.35
CA ARG A 200 2.28 23.75 3.16
C ARG A 200 1.24 24.38 4.08
N GLN A 201 0.02 24.64 3.58
CA GLN A 201 -1.06 25.21 4.38
C GLN A 201 -1.51 24.26 5.51
N ALA A 202 -1.70 22.98 5.20
CA ALA A 202 -2.04 21.96 6.20
C ALA A 202 -1.00 21.88 7.32
N LEU A 203 0.29 21.83 6.98
CA LEU A 203 1.37 21.80 7.96
C LEU A 203 1.45 23.09 8.79
N ALA A 204 1.23 24.25 8.16
CA ALA A 204 1.19 25.54 8.86
C ALA A 204 0.02 25.60 9.87
N ALA A 205 -1.09 24.91 9.59
CA ALA A 205 -2.23 24.76 10.49
C ALA A 205 -2.03 23.65 11.55
N GLY A 206 -0.88 22.98 11.59
CA GLY A 206 -0.59 21.92 12.55
C GLY A 206 -1.17 20.55 12.19
N VAL A 207 -1.66 20.37 10.95
CA VAL A 207 -2.16 19.06 10.49
C VAL A 207 -0.98 18.10 10.24
N PRO A 208 -0.95 16.93 10.90
CA PRO A 208 0.10 15.94 10.67
C PRO A 208 0.11 15.43 9.22
N LEU A 209 1.29 15.09 8.69
CA LEU A 209 1.42 14.59 7.31
C LEU A 209 0.54 13.37 7.02
N ALA A 210 0.39 12.47 7.98
CA ALA A 210 -0.48 11.30 7.85
C ALA A 210 -1.95 11.69 7.61
N VAL A 211 -2.43 12.72 8.32
CA VAL A 211 -3.79 13.25 8.18
C VAL A 211 -3.94 14.00 6.85
N PHE A 212 -2.95 14.80 6.48
CA PHE A 212 -2.96 15.44 5.17
C PHE A 212 -3.03 14.41 4.03
N GLY A 213 -2.24 13.34 4.11
CA GLY A 213 -2.23 12.27 3.12
C GLY A 213 -3.56 11.51 3.02
N GLU A 214 -4.18 11.20 4.16
CA GLU A 214 -5.49 10.50 4.15
C GLU A 214 -6.59 11.39 3.55
N ARG A 215 -6.63 12.69 3.88
CA ARG A 215 -7.56 13.66 3.28
C ARG A 215 -7.34 13.82 1.78
N TRP A 216 -6.07 13.87 1.35
CA TRP A 216 -5.74 13.94 -0.08
C TRP A 216 -6.22 12.70 -0.83
N ALA A 217 -6.07 11.51 -0.21
CA ALA A 217 -6.58 10.26 -0.76
C ALA A 217 -8.11 10.22 -0.81
N LEU A 218 -8.79 10.63 0.26
CA LEU A 218 -10.27 10.73 0.33
C LEU A 218 -10.82 11.65 -0.77
N ALA A 219 -10.28 12.88 -0.85
CA ALA A 219 -10.72 13.85 -1.85
C ALA A 219 -10.46 13.37 -3.28
N THR A 220 -9.30 12.75 -3.51
CA THR A 220 -8.98 12.17 -4.81
C THR A 220 -9.95 11.04 -5.15
N ALA A 221 -10.17 10.08 -4.25
CA ALA A 221 -11.06 8.94 -4.45
C ALA A 221 -12.47 9.34 -4.89
N TYR A 222 -13.00 10.41 -4.31
CA TYR A 222 -14.33 10.94 -4.63
C TYR A 222 -14.31 12.04 -5.70
N GLN A 223 -13.12 12.43 -6.20
CA GLN A 223 -12.93 13.50 -7.18
C GLN A 223 -13.69 14.78 -6.79
N SER A 224 -13.68 15.13 -5.50
CA SER A 224 -14.55 16.18 -4.95
C SER A 224 -13.97 16.82 -3.69
N CYS A 225 -13.89 18.15 -3.68
CA CYS A 225 -13.52 18.93 -2.49
C CYS A 225 -14.53 18.80 -1.36
N ASN A 226 -15.82 18.64 -1.71
CA ASN A 226 -16.92 18.51 -0.75
C ASN A 226 -16.77 17.23 0.11
N SER A 227 -16.02 16.23 -0.34
CA SER A 227 -15.77 15.03 0.46
C SER A 227 -15.07 15.32 1.79
N LEU A 228 -14.30 16.42 1.88
CA LEU A 228 -13.64 16.88 3.10
C LEU A 228 -14.54 17.77 3.97
N GLU A 229 -15.64 18.26 3.42
CA GLU A 229 -16.60 19.13 4.11
C GLU A 229 -17.77 18.34 4.69
N ILE A 230 -17.99 17.12 4.21
CA ILE A 230 -18.97 16.19 4.76
C ILE A 230 -18.55 15.81 6.18
N PRO A 231 -19.41 16.02 7.20
CA PRO A 231 -19.11 15.62 8.57
C PRO A 231 -18.83 14.12 8.68
N ALA A 232 -18.02 13.75 9.67
CA ALA A 232 -17.77 12.35 9.98
C ALA A 232 -19.09 11.60 10.18
N LEU A 233 -19.21 10.43 9.55
CA LEU A 233 -20.41 9.62 9.61
C LEU A 233 -20.70 9.20 11.05
N ASP A 234 -21.95 9.38 11.46
CA ASP A 234 -22.46 8.98 12.77
C ASP A 234 -23.59 7.94 12.62
N ASN A 235 -24.25 7.59 13.72
CA ASN A 235 -25.36 6.66 13.71
C ASN A 235 -26.65 7.19 13.05
N THR A 236 -26.73 8.49 12.75
CA THR A 236 -27.88 9.10 12.07
C THR A 236 -27.77 9.00 10.55
N VAL A 237 -26.54 8.90 10.01
CA VAL A 237 -26.33 8.69 8.57
C VAL A 237 -26.76 7.27 8.18
N PRO A 238 -27.73 7.10 7.26
CA PRO A 238 -28.16 5.77 6.81
C PRO A 238 -27.05 4.98 6.12
N ASP A 239 -27.16 3.66 6.17
CA ASP A 239 -26.27 2.77 5.42
C ASP A 239 -26.47 2.93 3.90
N ILE A 240 -25.39 2.73 3.14
CA ILE A 240 -25.45 2.72 1.69
C ILE A 240 -26.29 1.54 1.19
N LYS A 241 -26.99 1.73 0.08
CA LYS A 241 -27.80 0.70 -0.58
C LYS A 241 -27.24 0.38 -1.96
N GLY A 242 -27.53 -0.84 -2.44
CA GLY A 242 -27.15 -1.29 -3.77
C GLY A 242 -25.80 -1.99 -3.86
N ILE A 243 -25.10 -2.19 -2.75
CA ILE A 243 -23.95 -3.10 -2.64
C ILE A 243 -24.47 -4.47 -2.18
N ALA A 244 -24.01 -5.54 -2.82
CA ALA A 244 -24.35 -6.91 -2.45
C ALA A 244 -23.11 -7.74 -2.14
N ILE A 245 -23.24 -8.68 -1.20
CA ILE A 245 -22.24 -9.71 -0.95
C ILE A 245 -22.49 -10.85 -1.93
N THR A 246 -21.51 -11.13 -2.80
CA THR A 246 -21.62 -12.16 -3.85
C THR A 246 -20.96 -13.48 -3.47
N GLY A 247 -20.24 -13.50 -2.34
CA GLY A 247 -19.57 -14.68 -1.83
C GLY A 247 -18.47 -14.33 -0.85
N LYS A 248 -17.53 -15.25 -0.68
CA LYS A 248 -16.31 -15.06 0.10
C LYS A 248 -15.07 -15.16 -0.76
N HIS A 249 -14.00 -14.51 -0.32
CA HIS A 249 -12.65 -14.72 -0.81
C HIS A 249 -12.20 -16.17 -0.54
N SER A 250 -11.22 -16.65 -1.30
CA SER A 250 -10.74 -18.05 -1.23
C SER A 250 -10.19 -18.43 0.16
N ASP A 251 -9.79 -17.44 0.95
CA ASP A 251 -9.40 -17.61 2.36
C ASP A 251 -10.58 -17.94 3.30
N GLY A 252 -11.82 -17.80 2.84
CA GLY A 252 -13.03 -18.03 3.63
C GLY A 252 -13.34 -16.96 4.68
N VAL A 253 -12.55 -15.88 4.74
CA VAL A 253 -12.65 -14.82 5.75
C VAL A 253 -13.41 -13.63 5.20
N GLY A 254 -12.90 -13.00 4.14
CA GLY A 254 -13.46 -11.78 3.59
C GLY A 254 -14.68 -11.98 2.70
N ASN A 255 -15.64 -11.05 2.76
CA ASN A 255 -16.76 -11.01 1.82
C ASN A 255 -16.34 -10.35 0.50
N LYS A 256 -16.68 -10.99 -0.62
CA LYS A 256 -16.65 -10.38 -1.95
C LYS A 256 -17.87 -9.51 -2.14
N ARG A 257 -17.69 -8.30 -2.66
CA ARG A 257 -18.78 -7.35 -2.91
C ARG A 257 -18.93 -7.02 -4.39
N SER A 258 -20.15 -6.65 -4.77
CA SER A 258 -20.45 -6.07 -6.07
C SER A 258 -21.48 -4.95 -5.95
N ILE A 259 -21.54 -4.09 -6.96
CA ILE A 259 -22.60 -3.08 -7.07
C ILE A 259 -23.79 -3.72 -7.78
N ALA A 260 -24.77 -4.19 -7.00
CA ALA A 260 -26.01 -4.77 -7.50
C ALA A 260 -26.99 -3.71 -8.04
N SER A 261 -26.93 -2.48 -7.52
CA SER A 261 -27.73 -1.36 -8.02
C SER A 261 -26.96 -0.05 -7.95
N LEU A 262 -26.41 0.37 -9.10
CA LEU A 262 -25.68 1.64 -9.22
C LEU A 262 -26.57 2.84 -8.86
N THR A 263 -27.84 2.83 -9.26
CA THR A 263 -28.79 3.92 -8.94
C THR A 263 -29.00 4.07 -7.43
N GLN A 264 -29.10 2.96 -6.69
CA GLN A 264 -29.22 3.01 -5.23
C GLN A 264 -27.94 3.51 -4.58
N VAL A 265 -26.78 3.05 -5.06
CA VAL A 265 -25.48 3.57 -4.60
C VAL A 265 -25.40 5.07 -4.81
N GLN A 266 -25.67 5.54 -6.03
CA GLN A 266 -25.67 6.97 -6.36
C GLN A 266 -26.64 7.79 -5.50
N ALA A 267 -27.79 7.24 -5.10
CA ALA A 267 -28.78 7.95 -4.31
C ALA A 267 -28.47 7.97 -2.80
N THR A 268 -27.75 6.97 -2.29
CA THR A 268 -27.58 6.76 -0.84
C THR A 268 -26.14 6.93 -0.36
N HIS A 269 -25.16 6.93 -1.26
CA HIS A 269 -23.76 7.05 -0.89
C HIS A 269 -23.46 8.45 -0.33
N PRO A 270 -22.92 8.55 0.91
CA PRO A 270 -22.80 9.82 1.63
C PRO A 270 -21.94 10.85 0.89
N TYR A 271 -20.89 10.40 0.18
CA TYR A 271 -19.98 11.28 -0.57
C TYR A 271 -20.37 11.51 -2.04
N LEU A 272 -21.37 10.79 -2.59
CA LEU A 272 -21.68 10.85 -4.02
C LEU A 272 -23.08 11.39 -4.31
N ASN A 273 -24.01 11.27 -3.37
CA ASN A 273 -25.42 11.62 -3.59
C ASN A 273 -25.64 13.09 -4.00
N GLN A 274 -24.84 14.00 -3.48
CA GLN A 274 -24.89 15.44 -3.78
C GLN A 274 -24.00 15.86 -4.95
N VAL A 275 -23.17 14.97 -5.49
CA VAL A 275 -22.29 15.30 -6.63
C VAL A 275 -23.07 15.16 -7.93
N SER A 276 -23.32 16.25 -8.64
CA SER A 276 -24.09 16.21 -9.90
C SER A 276 -23.22 16.13 -11.15
N THR A 277 -22.02 16.73 -11.12
CA THR A 277 -21.10 16.82 -12.25
C THR A 277 -19.65 16.74 -11.79
N TYR A 278 -18.76 16.37 -12.71
CA TYR A 278 -17.32 16.36 -12.52
C TYR A 278 -16.65 17.24 -13.58
N GLY A 279 -15.50 17.82 -13.25
CA GLY A 279 -14.71 18.62 -14.18
C GLY A 279 -14.25 17.83 -15.40
N SER A 280 -13.94 18.53 -16.50
CA SER A 280 -13.37 17.91 -17.69
C SER A 280 -12.04 17.22 -17.34
N GLY A 281 -11.88 15.96 -17.76
CA GLY A 281 -10.70 15.14 -17.43
C GLY A 281 -10.75 14.43 -16.07
N CYS A 282 -11.75 14.73 -15.22
CA CYS A 282 -11.94 14.04 -13.95
C CYS A 282 -12.72 12.74 -14.12
N PHE A 283 -12.51 11.80 -13.18
CA PHE A 283 -13.22 10.53 -13.23
C PHE A 283 -14.64 10.69 -12.71
N ASN A 284 -15.63 10.20 -13.45
CA ASN A 284 -17.01 10.18 -12.99
C ASN A 284 -17.21 9.04 -11.99
N VAL A 285 -16.86 9.28 -10.71
CA VAL A 285 -16.95 8.28 -9.63
C VAL A 285 -18.38 7.76 -9.45
N ARG A 286 -19.41 8.52 -9.86
CA ARG A 286 -20.80 8.03 -9.81
C ARG A 286 -21.08 6.88 -10.77
N GLN A 287 -20.31 6.72 -11.85
CA GLN A 287 -20.51 5.62 -12.80
C GLN A 287 -19.81 4.33 -12.37
N ASN A 288 -18.73 4.45 -11.61
CA ASN A 288 -17.98 3.33 -11.07
C ASN A 288 -17.42 3.73 -9.69
N PRO A 289 -18.25 3.65 -8.63
CA PRO A 289 -17.84 4.09 -7.30
C PRO A 289 -16.86 3.12 -6.66
N LEU A 290 -15.87 3.69 -5.97
CA LEU A 290 -15.00 2.95 -5.06
C LEU A 290 -15.80 2.45 -3.87
N ILE A 291 -15.71 1.16 -3.56
CA ILE A 291 -16.35 0.55 -2.40
C ILE A 291 -15.31 -0.18 -1.55
N TYR A 292 -15.68 -0.53 -0.33
CA TYR A 292 -14.84 -1.39 0.49
C TYR A 292 -14.86 -2.80 -0.10
N ASP A 293 -13.70 -3.37 -0.35
CA ASP A 293 -13.55 -4.79 -0.65
C ASP A 293 -12.44 -5.36 0.25
N TYR A 294 -12.68 -6.54 0.81
CA TYR A 294 -11.67 -7.19 1.66
C TYR A 294 -10.51 -7.65 0.79
N GLY A 295 -9.28 -7.33 1.21
CA GLY A 295 -8.09 -7.64 0.42
C GLY A 295 -7.88 -6.70 -0.78
N GLY A 296 -8.87 -5.88 -1.13
CA GLY A 296 -8.80 -5.02 -2.30
C GLY A 296 -7.73 -3.95 -2.21
N LYS A 297 -7.09 -3.68 -3.34
CA LYS A 297 -5.95 -2.77 -3.44
C LYS A 297 -6.10 -1.86 -4.66
N PRO A 298 -5.61 -0.61 -4.58
CA PRO A 298 -5.57 0.23 -5.76
C PRO A 298 -4.64 -0.38 -6.82
N TYR A 299 -4.89 -0.05 -8.09
CA TYR A 299 -3.99 -0.43 -9.15
C TYR A 299 -2.69 0.39 -9.07
N ALA A 300 -1.56 -0.25 -9.35
CA ALA A 300 -0.26 0.38 -9.51
C ALA A 300 0.61 -0.47 -10.46
N THR A 301 1.81 0.01 -10.76
CA THR A 301 2.87 -0.79 -11.38
C THR A 301 4.13 -0.71 -10.53
N THR A 302 5.13 -1.51 -10.87
CA THR A 302 6.43 -1.54 -10.20
C THR A 302 7.34 -0.37 -10.57
N SER A 303 6.95 0.42 -11.58
CA SER A 303 7.70 1.61 -12.00
C SER A 303 7.88 2.60 -10.84
N LYS A 304 9.07 3.18 -10.74
CA LYS A 304 9.42 4.19 -9.71
C LYS A 304 8.52 5.42 -9.76
N THR A 305 7.98 5.76 -10.93
CA THR A 305 7.06 6.91 -11.12
C THR A 305 5.61 6.49 -11.25
N SER A 306 5.29 5.23 -10.96
CA SER A 306 3.92 4.72 -11.05
C SER A 306 3.01 5.47 -10.08
N PRO A 307 1.85 5.98 -10.52
CA PRO A 307 0.85 6.49 -9.60
C PRO A 307 0.09 5.34 -8.92
N ILE A 308 -0.53 5.63 -7.79
CA ILE A 308 -1.60 4.80 -7.25
C ILE A 308 -2.90 5.19 -7.96
N ASP A 309 -3.55 4.24 -8.63
CA ASP A 309 -4.78 4.45 -9.38
C ASP A 309 -5.98 3.82 -8.65
N LEU A 310 -6.80 4.69 -8.07
CA LEU A 310 -8.06 4.34 -7.39
C LEU A 310 -9.23 4.13 -8.36
N PHE A 311 -9.01 4.37 -9.67
CA PHE A 311 -10.05 4.34 -10.71
C PHE A 311 -9.90 3.17 -11.68
N LYS A 312 -8.92 2.30 -11.42
CA LYS A 312 -8.67 1.08 -12.18
C LYS A 312 -8.67 -0.09 -11.21
N ASN A 313 -9.47 -1.11 -11.53
CA ASN A 313 -9.54 -2.34 -10.77
C ASN A 313 -8.19 -3.10 -10.88
N SER A 314 -7.63 -3.54 -9.76
CA SER A 314 -6.37 -4.29 -9.70
C SER A 314 -6.53 -5.79 -9.99
N GLY A 315 -7.75 -6.33 -9.94
CA GLY A 315 -8.08 -7.72 -10.24
C GLY A 315 -8.25 -8.63 -9.02
N ASP A 316 -8.51 -8.11 -7.83
CA ASP A 316 -8.61 -8.83 -6.54
C ASP A 316 -9.77 -9.86 -6.40
N GLY A 317 -10.39 -10.24 -7.52
CA GLY A 317 -11.46 -11.24 -7.55
C GLY A 317 -12.88 -10.66 -7.58
N THR A 318 -13.05 -9.34 -7.62
CA THR A 318 -14.32 -8.67 -7.93
C THR A 318 -14.17 -7.72 -9.13
N SER A 319 -15.29 -7.30 -9.73
CA SER A 319 -15.29 -6.36 -10.87
C SER A 319 -15.34 -4.88 -10.43
N VAL A 320 -15.44 -4.62 -9.13
CA VAL A 320 -15.59 -3.26 -8.59
C VAL A 320 -14.24 -2.57 -8.38
N LEU A 321 -14.26 -1.26 -8.15
CA LEU A 321 -13.11 -0.56 -7.59
C LEU A 321 -13.08 -0.82 -6.07
N GLY A 322 -12.21 -1.73 -5.64
CA GLY A 322 -12.07 -2.13 -4.23
C GLY A 322 -10.87 -1.48 -3.54
N ILE A 323 -11.06 -1.09 -2.28
CA ILE A 323 -9.94 -0.78 -1.38
C ILE A 323 -10.21 -1.30 0.02
N ASP A 324 -9.24 -2.00 0.60
CA ASP A 324 -9.30 -2.44 1.99
C ASP A 324 -8.66 -1.43 2.95
N CYS A 325 -8.80 -1.71 4.25
CA CYS A 325 -8.27 -0.86 5.31
C CYS A 325 -6.77 -0.58 5.17
N SER A 326 -5.98 -1.63 4.88
CA SER A 326 -4.53 -1.53 4.79
C SER A 326 -4.03 -0.85 3.53
N GLY A 327 -4.71 -1.05 2.41
CA GLY A 327 -4.49 -0.33 1.16
C GLY A 327 -4.77 1.15 1.32
N TYR A 328 -5.83 1.52 2.06
CA TYR A 328 -6.12 2.93 2.37
C TYR A 328 -5.03 3.56 3.26
N VAL A 329 -4.61 2.88 4.33
CA VAL A 329 -3.54 3.37 5.20
C VAL A 329 -2.24 3.56 4.43
N TYR A 330 -1.83 2.57 3.63
CA TYR A 330 -0.64 2.69 2.80
C TYR A 330 -0.75 3.86 1.82
N THR A 331 -1.87 3.98 1.10
CA THR A 331 -2.12 5.05 0.13
C THR A 331 -1.99 6.42 0.79
N SER A 332 -2.56 6.58 1.98
CA SER A 332 -2.49 7.81 2.77
C SER A 332 -1.06 8.18 3.17
N MET A 333 -0.26 7.21 3.60
CA MET A 333 1.14 7.44 3.98
C MET A 333 2.00 7.74 2.75
N ALA A 334 1.87 6.94 1.70
CA ALA A 334 2.66 7.06 0.48
C ALA A 334 2.41 8.38 -0.26
N THR A 335 1.15 8.82 -0.33
CA THR A 335 0.80 10.11 -0.95
C THR A 335 1.31 11.31 -0.16
N ALA A 336 1.51 11.18 1.15
CA ALA A 336 2.15 12.19 1.98
C ALA A 336 3.69 12.15 1.95
N GLY A 337 4.30 11.16 1.29
CA GLY A 337 5.75 10.94 1.29
C GLY A 337 6.28 10.30 2.56
N LEU A 338 5.45 9.54 3.28
CA LEU A 338 5.81 8.82 4.51
C LEU A 338 6.14 7.36 4.19
N ARG A 339 7.39 6.96 4.43
CA ARG A 339 7.84 5.57 4.28
C ARG A 339 7.31 4.73 5.43
N LEU A 340 6.99 3.47 5.16
CA LEU A 340 6.72 2.51 6.23
C LEU A 340 7.99 1.79 6.73
N LYS A 341 9.04 1.78 5.90
CA LYS A 341 10.34 1.15 6.18
C LYS A 341 11.49 2.09 5.83
N GLU A 342 12.43 2.21 6.76
CA GLU A 342 13.66 2.97 6.56
C GLU A 342 14.52 2.35 5.44
N GLY A 343 15.24 3.18 4.69
CA GLY A 343 16.22 2.72 3.68
C GLY A 343 15.61 2.14 2.39
N ARG A 344 14.29 2.15 2.23
CA ARG A 344 13.59 1.74 1.00
C ARG A 344 12.84 2.92 0.40
N SER A 345 12.91 3.06 -0.93
CA SER A 345 12.14 4.08 -1.62
C SER A 345 10.64 3.77 -1.59
N LEU A 346 9.79 4.81 -1.51
CA LEU A 346 8.35 4.62 -1.68
C LEU A 346 8.02 4.15 -3.09
N LYS A 347 7.25 3.07 -3.22
CA LYS A 347 6.72 2.57 -4.50
C LYS A 347 5.20 2.43 -4.43
N ALA A 348 4.48 2.80 -5.48
CA ALA A 348 3.01 2.60 -5.54
C ALA A 348 2.62 1.12 -5.34
N SER A 349 3.47 0.20 -5.82
CA SER A 349 3.28 -1.24 -5.67
C SER A 349 3.36 -1.74 -4.23
N ASP A 350 3.95 -1.01 -3.29
CA ASP A 350 4.01 -1.48 -1.89
C ASP A 350 2.62 -1.41 -1.21
N SER A 351 1.58 -0.92 -1.91
CA SER A 351 0.18 -1.02 -1.49
C SER A 351 -0.29 -2.46 -1.29
N TRP A 352 0.27 -3.43 -2.03
CA TRP A 352 -0.03 -4.87 -1.86
C TRP A 352 0.73 -5.51 -0.70
N ALA A 353 1.74 -4.85 -0.15
CA ALA A 353 2.74 -5.51 0.68
C ALA A 353 2.30 -5.65 2.15
N TRP A 354 1.56 -4.68 2.66
CA TRP A 354 1.31 -4.55 4.09
C TRP A 354 -0.13 -4.89 4.45
N GLY A 355 -0.35 -6.03 5.10
CA GLY A 355 -1.64 -6.34 5.73
C GLY A 355 -1.82 -5.65 7.08
N SER A 356 -3.06 -5.56 7.59
CA SER A 356 -3.37 -4.97 8.90
C SER A 356 -2.59 -5.59 10.07
N THR A 357 -2.36 -6.90 10.05
CA THR A 357 -1.56 -7.61 11.07
C THR A 357 -0.12 -7.08 11.17
N SER A 358 0.46 -6.62 10.05
CA SER A 358 1.81 -6.04 10.03
C SER A 358 1.93 -4.87 11.01
N TYR A 359 0.88 -4.04 11.09
CA TYR A 359 0.83 -2.82 11.90
C TYR A 359 0.70 -3.09 13.41
N VAL A 360 0.33 -4.31 13.84
CA VAL A 360 0.16 -4.67 15.26
C VAL A 360 1.51 -4.71 15.99
N GLU A 361 2.53 -5.23 15.33
CA GLU A 361 3.91 -5.31 15.82
C GLU A 361 4.88 -4.73 14.79
N PRO A 362 4.82 -3.40 14.54
CA PRO A 362 5.43 -2.81 13.35
C PRO A 362 6.94 -3.07 13.26
N ALA A 363 7.66 -2.89 14.36
CA ALA A 363 9.11 -3.11 14.40
C ALA A 363 9.51 -4.57 14.11
N LYS A 364 8.69 -5.55 14.55
CA LYS A 364 8.94 -6.97 14.29
C LYS A 364 8.60 -7.36 12.85
N ASN A 365 7.66 -6.65 12.24
CA ASN A 365 7.13 -6.93 10.92
C ASN A 365 7.76 -6.07 9.81
N GLY A 366 8.88 -5.41 10.08
CA GLY A 366 9.62 -4.64 9.07
C GLY A 366 9.11 -3.21 8.83
N LEU A 367 8.06 -2.76 9.52
CA LEU A 367 7.54 -1.39 9.48
C LEU A 367 8.36 -0.48 10.40
N THR A 368 9.65 -0.31 10.09
CA THR A 368 10.60 0.39 10.96
C THR A 368 10.32 1.88 11.12
N CYS A 369 9.47 2.48 10.28
CA CYS A 369 9.08 3.88 10.41
C CYS A 369 7.89 4.14 11.31
N LEU A 370 7.28 3.08 11.88
CA LEU A 370 6.20 3.18 12.84
C LEU A 370 6.69 2.79 14.24
N SER A 371 6.13 3.42 15.27
CA SER A 371 6.47 3.13 16.66
C SER A 371 5.21 3.13 17.51
N LYS A 372 5.08 2.16 18.42
CA LYS A 372 3.98 2.13 19.40
C LYS A 372 4.02 3.41 20.23
N ILE A 373 2.87 4.04 20.42
CA ILE A 373 2.81 5.28 21.18
C ILE A 373 2.97 5.01 22.69
N THR A 374 3.51 6.00 23.39
CA THR A 374 3.51 6.06 24.85
C THR A 374 2.45 7.06 25.29
N VAL A 375 1.46 6.61 26.06
CA VAL A 375 0.52 7.50 26.74
C VAL A 375 1.17 8.05 28.00
N THR A 376 1.03 9.34 28.24
CA THR A 376 1.63 10.09 29.35
C THR A 376 0.55 10.94 30.02
N PRO A 377 0.82 11.56 31.19
CA PRO A 377 -0.15 12.44 31.83
C PRO A 377 -0.61 13.62 30.95
N ALA A 378 0.22 14.05 29.99
CA ALA A 378 -0.03 15.20 29.13
C ALA A 378 -0.32 14.84 27.66
N MET A 379 -0.10 13.59 27.25
CA MET A 379 -0.25 13.15 25.86
C MET A 379 -0.99 11.82 25.78
N SER A 380 -1.99 11.78 24.91
CA SER A 380 -2.80 10.60 24.60
C SER A 380 -2.73 10.30 23.10
N LEU A 381 -3.80 9.72 22.56
CA LEU A 381 -4.09 9.62 21.14
C LEU A 381 -3.95 10.98 20.44
N GLN A 382 -3.35 11.01 19.26
CA GLN A 382 -3.23 12.19 18.42
C GLN A 382 -3.74 11.91 17.01
N ALA A 383 -4.11 12.98 16.31
CA ALA A 383 -4.35 12.93 14.88
C ALA A 383 -3.11 12.37 14.15
N GLY A 384 -3.33 11.52 13.15
CA GLY A 384 -2.30 10.80 12.42
C GLY A 384 -1.79 9.51 13.08
N ASP A 385 -2.26 9.18 14.30
CA ASP A 385 -2.02 7.85 14.87
C ASP A 385 -2.74 6.77 14.04
N ILE A 386 -2.11 5.60 13.95
CA ILE A 386 -2.66 4.43 13.28
C ILE A 386 -3.05 3.42 14.36
N VAL A 387 -4.30 2.94 14.32
CA VAL A 387 -4.79 1.89 15.22
C VAL A 387 -4.94 0.61 14.42
N ALA A 388 -4.32 -0.47 14.90
CA ALA A 388 -4.30 -1.75 14.21
C ALA A 388 -4.71 -2.90 15.11
N VAL A 389 -5.51 -3.82 14.55
CA VAL A 389 -5.83 -5.14 15.08
C VAL A 389 -5.66 -6.17 13.96
N PRO A 390 -5.49 -7.47 14.26
CA PRO A 390 -5.52 -8.49 13.21
C PRO A 390 -6.85 -8.45 12.45
N GLY A 391 -6.77 -8.09 11.15
CA GLY A 391 -7.91 -7.97 10.24
C GLY A 391 -8.40 -6.54 9.99
N HIS A 392 -7.95 -5.52 10.74
CA HIS A 392 -8.37 -4.13 10.49
C HIS A 392 -7.36 -3.08 10.93
N VAL A 393 -7.28 -1.96 10.22
CA VAL A 393 -6.39 -0.84 10.53
C VAL A 393 -7.04 0.50 10.13
N ILE A 394 -6.87 1.53 10.95
CA ILE A 394 -7.44 2.87 10.73
C ILE A 394 -6.42 3.97 11.00
N ILE A 395 -6.69 5.17 10.50
CA ILE A 395 -5.98 6.40 10.86
C ILE A 395 -6.90 7.25 11.75
N ILE A 396 -6.37 7.91 12.76
CA ILE A 396 -7.09 8.93 13.52
C ILE A 396 -7.02 10.24 12.73
N ASP A 397 -8.16 10.71 12.21
CA ASP A 397 -8.23 11.96 11.44
C ASP A 397 -8.20 13.18 12.38
N LYS A 398 -9.10 13.21 13.36
CA LYS A 398 -9.25 14.30 14.32
C LYS A 398 -9.33 13.77 15.74
N VAL A 399 -8.82 14.54 16.68
CA VAL A 399 -8.94 14.29 18.12
C VAL A 399 -9.58 15.49 18.78
N GLY A 400 -10.59 15.24 19.62
CA GLY A 400 -11.17 16.26 20.48
C GLY A 400 -10.29 16.56 21.69
N ALA A 401 -10.78 17.43 22.58
CA ALA A 401 -10.02 17.86 23.75
C ALA A 401 -9.80 16.73 24.77
N ASP A 402 -10.71 15.76 24.82
CA ASP A 402 -10.63 14.57 25.68
C ASP A 402 -10.95 13.30 24.88
N PRO A 403 -10.01 12.79 24.06
CA PRO A 403 -10.29 11.73 23.09
C PRO A 403 -10.87 10.45 23.70
N PHE A 404 -10.57 10.19 24.98
CA PHE A 404 -11.02 8.99 25.69
C PHE A 404 -12.03 9.27 26.80
N GLY A 405 -12.53 10.51 26.95
CA GLY A 405 -13.48 10.87 28.00
C GLY A 405 -12.91 10.74 29.43
N ILE A 406 -11.60 10.89 29.60
CA ILE A 406 -10.87 10.72 30.87
C ILE A 406 -11.30 11.74 31.93
N ALA A 407 -11.83 12.89 31.52
CA ALA A 407 -12.38 13.90 32.43
C ALA A 407 -13.54 13.36 33.28
N ASN A 408 -14.25 12.33 32.80
CA ASN A 408 -15.36 11.68 33.53
C ASN A 408 -14.89 10.78 34.68
N ALA A 409 -13.62 10.35 34.67
CA ALA A 409 -13.05 9.58 35.77
C ALA A 409 -12.63 10.52 36.91
N GLN A 410 -13.04 10.20 38.15
CA GLN A 410 -12.71 10.98 39.35
C GLN A 410 -11.57 10.37 40.16
N ALA A 411 -11.37 9.06 40.05
CA ALA A 411 -10.26 8.33 40.63
C ALA A 411 -9.70 7.27 39.66
N ALA A 412 -8.52 6.73 39.97
CA ALA A 412 -7.89 5.67 39.18
C ALA A 412 -8.78 4.42 39.00
N SER A 413 -9.65 4.13 39.98
CA SER A 413 -10.62 3.03 39.92
C SER A 413 -11.72 3.25 38.87
N ASP A 414 -11.96 4.49 38.45
CA ASP A 414 -12.95 4.79 37.42
C ASP A 414 -12.40 4.56 36.01
N CYS A 415 -11.09 4.41 35.84
CA CYS A 415 -10.48 4.19 34.53
C CYS A 415 -11.01 2.94 33.82
N SER A 416 -11.44 1.91 34.56
CA SER A 416 -12.03 0.69 33.97
C SER A 416 -13.48 0.88 33.51
N LYS A 417 -14.10 2.02 33.80
CA LYS A 417 -15.48 2.36 33.42
C LYS A 417 -15.54 3.18 32.13
N LEU A 418 -14.40 3.58 31.57
CA LEU A 418 -14.37 4.33 30.31
C LEU A 418 -14.82 3.42 29.16
N THR A 419 -15.85 3.86 28.44
CA THR A 419 -16.40 3.16 27.27
C THR A 419 -16.29 4.02 26.03
N SER A 420 -16.51 3.39 24.86
CA SER A 420 -16.42 4.07 23.55
C SER A 420 -17.44 5.19 23.37
N ASP A 421 -18.54 5.19 24.14
CA ASP A 421 -19.60 6.19 24.04
C ASP A 421 -19.10 7.59 24.42
N GLY A 422 -18.07 7.66 25.27
CA GLY A 422 -17.41 8.90 25.69
C GLY A 422 -16.20 9.28 24.84
N PHE A 423 -15.92 8.56 23.74
CA PHE A 423 -14.77 8.86 22.89
C PHE A 423 -15.05 10.03 21.95
N ASP A 424 -14.10 10.96 21.89
CA ASP A 424 -14.18 12.19 21.12
C ASP A 424 -13.04 12.26 20.10
N PHE A 425 -13.14 11.44 19.06
CA PHE A 425 -12.24 11.47 17.92
C PHE A 425 -12.92 10.91 16.67
N THR A 426 -12.35 11.24 15.51
CA THR A 426 -12.78 10.76 14.20
C THR A 426 -11.77 9.75 13.67
N VAL A 427 -12.28 8.66 13.10
CA VAL A 427 -11.47 7.65 12.42
C VAL A 427 -11.62 7.80 10.91
N ALA A 428 -10.51 7.70 10.19
CA ALA A 428 -10.45 7.55 8.74
C ALA A 428 -10.16 6.09 8.39
N GLN A 429 -10.97 5.51 7.52
CA GLN A 429 -10.96 4.08 7.27
C GLN A 429 -11.49 3.68 5.90
N SER A 430 -11.18 2.44 5.50
CA SER A 430 -11.99 1.68 4.55
C SER A 430 -12.40 0.38 5.22
N SER A 431 -13.70 0.13 5.39
CA SER A 431 -14.21 -0.96 6.22
C SER A 431 -15.60 -1.43 5.78
N PRO A 432 -16.09 -2.60 6.26
CA PRO A 432 -17.44 -3.07 5.97
C PRO A 432 -18.53 -2.25 6.67
N SER A 433 -18.19 -1.31 7.57
CA SER A 433 -19.14 -0.40 8.20
C SER A 433 -19.96 0.37 7.15
N LYS A 434 -21.19 0.74 7.52
CA LYS A 434 -22.14 1.44 6.63
C LYS A 434 -22.34 0.71 5.30
N GLU A 435 -22.41 -0.63 5.33
CA GLU A 435 -22.57 -1.48 4.14
C GLU A 435 -21.48 -1.34 3.07
N GLY A 436 -20.27 -0.89 3.45
CA GLY A 436 -19.09 -0.90 2.59
C GLY A 436 -18.96 0.28 1.63
N VAL A 437 -19.24 1.51 2.10
CA VAL A 437 -19.08 2.79 1.39
C VAL A 437 -17.71 3.00 0.71
N GLY A 438 -16.67 2.27 1.13
CA GLY A 438 -15.29 2.51 0.73
C GLY A 438 -14.58 3.38 1.77
N ILE A 439 -13.84 4.38 1.31
CA ILE A 439 -13.10 5.27 2.19
C ILE A 439 -14.06 6.25 2.87
N ASN A 440 -14.01 6.37 4.20
CA ASN A 440 -14.87 7.28 4.93
C ASN A 440 -14.25 7.76 6.23
N HIS A 441 -14.84 8.82 6.77
CA HIS A 441 -14.60 9.31 8.11
C HIS A 441 -15.78 8.93 9.00
N SER A 442 -15.55 8.46 10.23
CA SER A 442 -16.63 8.14 11.17
C SER A 442 -16.30 8.61 12.58
N LEU A 443 -17.33 9.03 13.33
CA LEU A 443 -17.19 9.30 14.75
C LEU A 443 -16.86 7.99 15.47
N ALA A 444 -15.83 8.00 16.31
CA ALA A 444 -15.36 6.79 16.98
C ALA A 444 -16.44 6.14 17.84
N LYS A 445 -17.21 6.93 18.59
CA LYS A 445 -18.31 6.44 19.44
C LYS A 445 -19.37 5.65 18.67
N ASP A 446 -19.61 6.00 17.41
CA ASP A 446 -20.63 5.38 16.56
C ASP A 446 -20.07 4.22 15.74
N TYR A 447 -18.80 4.32 15.32
CA TYR A 447 -18.11 3.28 14.58
C TYR A 447 -17.68 2.09 15.45
N LEU A 448 -17.10 2.33 16.63
CA LEU A 448 -16.48 1.26 17.42
C LEU A 448 -17.45 0.13 17.82
N PRO A 449 -18.74 0.38 18.14
CA PRO A 449 -19.71 -0.70 18.35
C PRO A 449 -19.85 -1.67 17.16
N THR A 450 -19.49 -1.27 15.94
CA THR A 450 -19.49 -2.15 14.76
C THR A 450 -18.18 -2.93 14.58
N SER A 451 -17.21 -2.77 15.48
CA SER A 451 -15.88 -3.40 15.42
C SER A 451 -15.39 -3.82 16.81
N GLU A 452 -15.83 -4.99 17.26
CA GLU A 452 -15.58 -5.53 18.62
C GLU A 452 -14.10 -5.48 19.03
N LYS A 453 -13.18 -5.93 18.17
CA LYS A 453 -11.73 -5.94 18.46
C LYS A 453 -11.16 -4.53 18.64
N MET A 454 -11.59 -3.59 17.78
CA MET A 454 -11.14 -2.21 17.85
C MET A 454 -11.68 -1.54 19.12
N GLN A 455 -12.97 -1.74 19.40
CA GLN A 455 -13.63 -1.20 20.59
C GLN A 455 -12.94 -1.66 21.86
N ALA A 456 -12.79 -2.98 22.06
CA ALA A 456 -12.18 -3.54 23.24
C ALA A 456 -10.72 -3.08 23.43
N GLY A 457 -9.96 -3.04 22.33
CA GLY A 457 -8.56 -2.62 22.39
C GLY A 457 -8.40 -1.12 22.69
N LEU A 458 -9.23 -0.24 22.10
CA LEU A 458 -9.18 1.20 22.35
C LEU A 458 -9.72 1.58 23.74
N GLN A 459 -10.73 0.88 24.27
CA GLN A 459 -11.14 0.99 25.67
C GLN A 459 -10.00 0.62 26.63
N LYS A 460 -9.20 -0.37 26.26
CA LYS A 460 -8.00 -0.72 27.04
C LYS A 460 -6.89 0.34 26.93
N TYR A 461 -6.73 1.00 25.78
CA TYR A 461 -5.85 2.17 25.67
C TYR A 461 -6.36 3.36 26.50
N ALA A 462 -7.67 3.63 26.48
CA ALA A 462 -8.31 4.64 27.32
C ALA A 462 -8.06 4.39 28.81
N TYR A 463 -8.17 3.14 29.26
CA TYR A 463 -7.80 2.73 30.61
C TYR A 463 -6.36 3.14 30.97
N TYR A 464 -5.37 2.82 30.12
CA TYR A 464 -3.98 3.19 30.38
C TYR A 464 -3.72 4.70 30.31
N ALA A 465 -4.38 5.42 29.40
CA ALA A 465 -4.29 6.87 29.34
C ALA A 465 -4.87 7.53 30.60
N CYS A 466 -6.00 7.00 31.11
CA CYS A 466 -6.58 7.43 32.37
C CYS A 466 -5.66 7.13 33.56
N LEU A 467 -5.06 5.94 33.62
CA LEU A 467 -4.06 5.62 34.64
C LEU A 467 -2.83 6.52 34.56
N ALA A 468 -2.41 6.92 33.36
CA ALA A 468 -1.29 7.86 33.17
C ALA A 468 -1.54 9.17 33.91
N LYS A 469 -2.75 9.73 33.76
CA LYS A 469 -3.21 10.91 34.49
C LYS A 469 -3.15 10.71 36.01
N PHE A 470 -3.83 9.68 36.54
CA PHE A 470 -3.97 9.53 37.99
C PHE A 470 -2.69 9.07 38.70
N ASN A 471 -1.86 8.27 38.05
CA ASN A 471 -0.64 7.74 38.64
C ASN A 471 0.59 8.61 38.35
N ALA A 472 0.45 9.67 37.53
CA ALA A 472 1.55 10.49 37.02
C ALA A 472 2.68 9.63 36.39
N LYS A 473 2.29 8.62 35.60
CA LYS A 473 3.20 7.64 34.98
C LYS A 473 2.99 7.54 33.48
N ASN A 474 4.01 7.06 32.78
CA ASN A 474 3.95 6.78 31.37
C ASN A 474 3.64 5.29 31.16
N TYR A 475 2.83 4.99 30.15
CA TYR A 475 2.50 3.63 29.74
C TYR A 475 2.71 3.49 28.23
N THR A 476 3.32 2.39 27.80
CA THR A 476 3.36 1.98 26.39
C THR A 476 2.54 0.70 26.29
N PRO A 477 1.21 0.79 26.08
CA PRO A 477 0.36 -0.39 26.14
C PRO A 477 0.74 -1.40 25.06
N SER A 478 1.17 -2.59 25.49
CA SER A 478 1.43 -3.71 24.59
C SER A 478 0.34 -4.76 24.77
N LEU A 479 -0.71 -4.67 23.96
CA LEU A 479 -1.89 -5.53 24.10
C LEU A 479 -1.78 -6.84 23.31
N GLY A 480 -0.81 -6.94 22.39
CA GLY A 480 -0.59 -8.09 21.49
C GLY A 480 -1.66 -8.25 20.40
N THR A 481 -2.90 -7.85 20.69
CA THR A 481 -4.05 -7.90 19.77
C THR A 481 -4.45 -6.55 19.23
N LEU A 482 -3.95 -5.46 19.81
CA LEU A 482 -4.13 -4.09 19.34
C LEU A 482 -2.86 -3.27 19.56
N SER A 483 -2.55 -2.41 18.62
CA SER A 483 -1.54 -1.36 18.78
C SER A 483 -2.07 -0.02 18.30
N VAL A 484 -1.66 1.04 19.01
CA VAL A 484 -1.69 2.39 18.47
C VAL A 484 -0.25 2.78 18.16
N VAL A 485 0.01 3.10 16.90
CA VAL A 485 1.35 3.37 16.38
C VAL A 485 1.38 4.73 15.70
N ARG A 486 2.51 5.41 15.79
CA ARG A 486 2.75 6.71 15.16
C ARG A 486 3.91 6.62 14.20
N HIS A 487 3.78 7.29 13.07
CA HIS A 487 4.88 7.45 12.13
C HIS A 487 5.96 8.36 12.71
N LYS A 488 7.23 7.96 12.60
CA LYS A 488 8.37 8.67 13.22
C LYS A 488 8.63 10.07 12.66
N GLY A 489 8.28 10.31 11.38
CA GLY A 489 8.44 11.60 10.72
C GLY A 489 9.90 12.04 10.49
N THR A 490 10.87 11.14 10.68
CA THR A 490 12.29 11.42 10.48
C THR A 490 12.65 11.43 9.00
N LYS A 491 13.79 12.04 8.64
CA LYS A 491 14.32 12.06 7.27
C LYS A 491 14.48 10.65 6.67
N ALA A 492 14.88 9.66 7.48
CA ALA A 492 14.99 8.27 7.06
C ALA A 492 13.63 7.64 6.67
N CYS A 493 12.55 8.18 7.23
CA CYS A 493 11.18 7.75 7.07
C CYS A 493 10.34 8.65 6.15
N THR A 494 10.98 9.54 5.40
CA THR A 494 10.31 10.38 4.40
C THR A 494 10.95 10.20 3.04
N ASP A 495 10.17 10.38 1.98
CA ASP A 495 10.62 10.29 0.60
C ASP A 495 9.86 11.26 -0.31
N THR A 496 10.22 11.25 -1.60
CA THR A 496 9.32 11.70 -2.65
C THR A 496 8.01 10.92 -2.56
N ARG A 497 6.90 11.65 -2.51
CA ARG A 497 5.56 11.06 -2.44
C ARG A 497 5.23 10.24 -3.67
N VAL A 498 4.30 9.30 -3.48
CA VAL A 498 3.64 8.62 -4.59
C VAL A 498 2.44 9.46 -5.04
N VAL A 499 2.35 9.73 -6.33
CA VAL A 499 1.25 10.51 -6.92
C VAL A 499 -0.01 9.65 -7.01
N LEU A 500 -1.19 10.23 -6.77
CA LEU A 500 -2.45 9.55 -7.09
C LEU A 500 -2.87 9.89 -8.51
N SER A 501 -3.35 8.91 -9.26
CA SER A 501 -3.97 9.18 -10.57
C SER A 501 -5.08 10.21 -10.39
N ARG A 502 -5.17 11.18 -11.31
CA ARG A 502 -6.24 12.21 -11.36
C ARG A 502 -6.38 13.08 -10.10
N GLU A 503 -5.35 13.20 -9.26
CA GLU A 503 -5.38 14.15 -8.13
C GLU A 503 -5.40 15.62 -8.57
N SER A 504 -5.07 15.91 -9.83
CA SER A 504 -5.19 17.26 -10.40
C SER A 504 -6.63 17.80 -10.30
N CYS A 505 -7.62 16.92 -10.24
CA CYS A 505 -9.03 17.27 -10.09
C CYS A 505 -9.40 17.84 -8.73
N ILE A 506 -8.54 17.73 -7.72
CA ILE A 506 -8.74 18.30 -6.39
C ILE A 506 -7.75 19.43 -6.06
N GLN A 507 -6.89 19.80 -7.00
CA GLN A 507 -5.93 20.90 -6.79
C GLN A 507 -6.65 22.24 -6.55
N SER A 508 -7.78 22.47 -7.20
CA SER A 508 -8.59 23.68 -7.03
C SER A 508 -9.38 23.73 -5.72
N CYS A 509 -9.30 22.71 -4.86
CA CYS A 509 -9.97 22.73 -3.56
C CYS A 509 -9.45 23.88 -2.69
N SER A 510 -10.30 24.40 -1.79
CA SER A 510 -9.83 25.34 -0.79
C SER A 510 -8.84 24.65 0.15
N SER A 511 -7.71 25.30 0.46
CA SER A 511 -6.76 24.78 1.44
C SER A 511 -7.38 24.62 2.83
N SER A 512 -8.43 25.40 3.14
CA SER A 512 -9.18 25.28 4.39
C SER A 512 -9.84 23.90 4.55
N ALA A 513 -10.13 23.19 3.46
CA ALA A 513 -10.68 21.85 3.52
C ALA A 513 -9.66 20.82 4.04
N PHE A 514 -8.37 21.07 3.84
CA PHE A 514 -7.29 20.19 4.31
C PHE A 514 -6.81 20.53 5.74
N THR A 515 -7.19 21.69 6.28
CA THR A 515 -6.73 22.16 7.61
C THR A 515 -7.70 21.90 8.75
N GLN A 516 -8.95 21.53 8.44
CA GLN A 516 -10.07 21.49 9.40
C GLN A 516 -10.15 20.25 10.28
#